data_AF-A0A6N2V6M9-F1
#
_entry.id   AF-A0A6N2V6M9-F1
#
_cell.length_a   1.000
_cell.length_b   1.000
_cell.length_c   1.000
_cell.angle_alpha   90.00
_cell.angle_beta   90.00
_cell.angle_gamma   90.00
#
_symmetry.space_group_name_H-M   'P 1'
#
loop_
_entity.id
_entity.type
_entity.pdbx_description
1 polymer ?
#
loop_
_entity_poly.entity_id
_entity_poly.type
_entity_poly.pdbx_seq_one_letter_code
_entity_poly.pdbx_strand_id
1 'polypeptide(L)'
;MIKIPFENLESSDLIVDTIYKGGDLKGKASEVISKLLPNCSNSGGFRKVMRKDNSGLPAYVVLYTSMSELAWPDYLDEETGIFRYYGDNRTPGKTILDTPRKGNGLLELVFECLNSKDGSIQNISPFLIFKKGAIGWDVQ
;
A
#
# COMPACT_ATOMS: atom_id res chain seq x y z
N MET A 1 2.72 5.13 -21.90
CA MET A 1 2.83 5.08 -20.43
C MET A 1 3.09 6.49 -19.93
N ILE A 2 2.16 7.03 -19.14
CA ILE A 2 2.27 8.38 -18.57
C ILE A 2 3.32 8.34 -17.46
N LYS A 3 4.08 9.44 -17.31
CA LYS A 3 5.08 9.59 -16.26
C LYS A 3 4.87 10.93 -15.57
N ILE A 4 4.74 10.92 -14.25
CA ILE A 4 4.63 12.13 -13.43
C ILE A 4 5.97 12.37 -12.74
N PRO A 5 6.63 13.52 -12.97
CA PRO A 5 7.91 13.82 -12.36
C PRO A 5 7.76 14.12 -10.87
N PHE A 6 8.85 13.96 -10.10
CA PHE A 6 8.84 14.00 -8.64
C PHE A 6 8.31 15.33 -8.07
N GLU A 7 8.60 16.44 -8.75
CA GLU A 7 8.14 17.80 -8.40
C GLU A 7 6.62 17.99 -8.51
N ASN A 8 5.95 17.19 -9.34
CA ASN A 8 4.50 17.31 -9.60
C ASN A 8 3.66 16.34 -8.78
N LEU A 9 4.27 15.48 -7.96
CA LEU A 9 3.55 14.41 -7.24
C LEU A 9 2.46 14.95 -6.30
N GLU A 10 2.72 16.04 -5.59
CA GLU A 10 1.80 16.59 -4.59
C GLU A 10 0.47 17.09 -5.18
N SER A 11 0.48 17.51 -6.45
CA SER A 11 -0.71 18.01 -7.16
C SER A 11 -1.25 17.03 -8.19
N SER A 12 -0.65 15.84 -8.30
CA SER A 12 -1.04 14.83 -9.29
C SER A 12 -2.19 13.96 -8.83
N ASP A 13 -3.06 13.59 -9.78
CA ASP A 13 -4.06 12.56 -9.58
C ASP A 13 -3.44 11.15 -9.57
N LEU A 14 -4.18 10.19 -9.00
CA LEU A 14 -3.88 8.76 -9.11
C LEU A 14 -4.48 8.19 -10.39
N ILE A 15 -3.62 7.84 -11.34
CA ILE A 15 -3.99 7.33 -12.66
C ILE A 15 -3.39 5.94 -12.80
N VAL A 16 -4.25 4.96 -13.11
CA VAL A 16 -3.85 3.56 -13.29
C VAL A 16 -2.72 3.46 -14.33
N ASP A 17 -1.75 2.59 -14.05
CA ASP A 17 -0.56 2.32 -14.87
C ASP A 17 0.38 3.51 -15.11
N THR A 18 0.24 4.60 -14.37
CA THR A 18 1.13 5.76 -14.46
C THR A 18 2.38 5.55 -13.61
N ILE A 19 3.55 5.90 -14.16
CA ILE A 19 4.80 5.86 -13.39
C ILE A 19 4.97 7.19 -12.66
N TYR A 20 5.00 7.13 -11.34
CA TYR A 20 5.33 8.25 -10.47
C TYR A 20 6.82 8.20 -10.16
N LYS A 21 7.55 9.23 -10.60
CA LYS A 21 9.01 9.24 -10.60
C LYS A 21 9.57 9.55 -9.22
N GLY A 22 10.58 8.79 -8.81
CA GLY A 22 11.40 9.11 -7.64
C GLY A 22 12.25 10.36 -7.85
N GLY A 23 12.62 11.01 -6.75
CA GLY A 23 13.52 12.17 -6.78
C GLY A 23 14.99 11.80 -7.01
N ASP A 24 15.82 12.81 -7.21
CA ASP A 24 17.27 12.67 -7.45
C ASP A 24 18.13 12.69 -6.17
N LEU A 25 17.50 12.94 -5.02
CA LEU A 25 18.19 12.94 -3.73
C LEU A 25 18.50 11.51 -3.25
N LYS A 26 19.44 11.40 -2.30
CA LYS A 26 19.78 10.10 -1.72
C LYS A 26 18.75 9.66 -0.67
N GLY A 27 18.49 8.36 -0.63
CA GLY A 27 17.65 7.74 0.39
C GLY A 27 16.18 8.15 0.31
N LYS A 28 15.50 8.20 1.45
CA LYS A 28 14.04 8.37 1.54
C LYS A 28 13.54 9.76 1.13
N ALA A 29 14.42 10.72 0.91
CA ALA A 29 14.04 12.04 0.39
C ALA A 29 13.47 11.98 -1.04
N SER A 30 13.73 10.88 -1.75
CA SER A 30 13.25 10.63 -3.11
C SER A 30 12.07 9.66 -3.17
N GLU A 31 11.53 9.28 -2.01
CA GLU A 31 10.43 8.32 -1.92
C GLU A 31 9.11 8.94 -2.41
N VAL A 32 8.41 8.21 -3.26
CA VAL A 32 7.28 8.75 -4.03
C VAL A 32 5.97 8.76 -3.24
N ILE A 33 5.62 7.65 -2.57
CA ILE A 33 4.27 7.45 -2.03
C ILE A 33 3.95 8.46 -0.93
N SER A 34 4.91 8.78 -0.06
CA SER A 34 4.70 9.77 1.01
C SER A 34 4.62 11.22 0.51
N LYS A 35 5.16 11.51 -0.69
CA LYS A 35 5.00 12.81 -1.35
C LYS A 35 3.71 12.88 -2.16
N LEU A 36 3.33 11.77 -2.80
CA LEU A 36 2.10 11.63 -3.58
C LEU A 36 0.84 11.57 -2.69
N LEU A 37 0.93 10.91 -1.54
CA LEU A 37 -0.22 10.68 -0.65
C LEU A 37 -0.02 11.36 0.71
N PRO A 38 -0.92 12.28 1.09
CA PRO A 38 -0.76 13.07 2.30
C PRO A 38 -0.80 12.21 3.55
N ASN A 39 0.17 12.43 4.46
CA ASN A 39 0.33 11.72 5.73
C ASN A 39 0.73 10.23 5.60
N CYS A 40 1.00 9.72 4.40
CA CYS A 40 1.44 8.35 4.24
C CYS A 40 2.88 8.18 4.71
N SER A 41 3.19 7.08 5.41
CA SER A 41 4.58 6.78 5.79
C SER A 41 5.44 6.51 4.54
N ASN A 42 6.75 6.78 4.61
CA ASN A 42 7.69 6.59 3.49
C ASN A 42 8.32 5.19 3.42
N SER A 43 7.76 4.19 4.10
CA SER A 43 8.34 2.83 4.13
C SER A 43 7.31 1.78 4.54
N GLY A 44 7.60 0.52 4.22
CA GLY A 44 6.77 -0.64 4.55
C GLY A 44 5.82 -1.03 3.42
N GLY A 45 5.42 -2.31 3.42
CA GLY A 45 4.44 -2.86 2.48
C GLY A 45 3.01 -2.43 2.81
N PHE A 46 2.60 -2.54 4.08
CA PHE A 46 1.37 -1.92 4.55
C PHE A 46 1.65 -0.53 5.09
N ARG A 47 0.96 0.48 4.54
CA ARG A 47 1.01 1.86 5.04
C ARG A 47 -0.41 2.35 5.29
N LYS A 48 -0.74 2.59 6.55
CA LYS A 48 -2.08 2.97 7.00
C LYS A 48 -2.08 4.44 7.38
N VAL A 49 -3.04 5.20 6.85
CA VAL A 49 -3.34 6.54 7.37
C VAL A 49 -4.66 6.45 8.13
N MET A 50 -4.65 6.85 9.39
CA MET A 50 -5.80 6.70 10.29
C MET A 50 -6.78 7.85 10.13
N ARG A 51 -8.08 7.57 10.34
CA ARG A 51 -9.11 8.61 10.42
C ARG A 51 -8.87 9.52 11.63
N LYS A 52 -9.34 10.76 11.52
CA LYS A 52 -9.28 11.77 12.60
C LYS A 52 -10.55 11.83 13.46
N ASP A 53 -11.45 10.86 13.28
CA ASP A 53 -12.75 10.76 13.96
C ASP A 53 -12.70 9.90 15.25
N ASN A 54 -11.50 9.51 15.69
CA ASN A 54 -11.25 8.62 16.83
C ASN A 54 -11.84 7.20 16.69
N SER A 55 -12.29 6.79 15.51
CA SER A 55 -12.79 5.42 15.26
C SER A 55 -11.71 4.34 15.39
N GLY A 56 -10.43 4.71 15.28
CA GLY A 56 -9.32 3.76 15.18
C GLY A 56 -9.25 3.04 13.84
N LEU A 57 -10.03 3.47 12.84
CA LEU A 57 -10.05 2.88 11.49
C LEU A 57 -9.16 3.64 10.51
N PRO A 58 -8.63 2.99 9.46
CA PRO A 58 -7.91 3.66 8.39
C PRO A 58 -8.84 4.59 7.57
N ALA A 59 -8.33 5.75 7.20
CA ALA A 59 -8.91 6.61 6.16
C ALA A 59 -8.60 6.01 4.78
N TYR A 60 -7.36 5.55 4.58
CA TYR A 60 -6.93 4.78 3.43
C TYR A 60 -5.74 3.89 3.77
N VAL A 61 -5.50 2.88 2.94
CA VAL A 61 -4.38 1.95 3.06
C VAL A 61 -3.62 1.91 1.75
N VAL A 62 -2.29 1.94 1.83
CA VAL A 62 -1.40 1.62 0.72
C VAL A 62 -0.85 0.21 0.91
N LEU A 63 -0.93 -0.59 -0.15
CA LEU A 63 -0.17 -1.83 -0.33
C LEU A 63 0.97 -1.55 -1.30
N TYR A 64 2.19 -1.60 -0.80
CA TYR A 64 3.41 -1.50 -1.59
C TYR A 64 4.05 -2.87 -1.73
N THR A 65 4.37 -3.25 -2.96
CA THR A 65 5.09 -4.49 -3.26
C THR A 65 6.28 -4.23 -4.19
N SER A 66 7.36 -4.99 -4.01
CA SER A 66 8.46 -5.02 -4.98
C SER A 66 8.22 -5.99 -6.13
N MET A 67 7.18 -6.83 -6.05
CA MET A 67 6.89 -7.93 -6.99
C MET A 67 8.04 -8.94 -7.17
N SER A 68 9.03 -8.94 -6.27
CA SER A 68 10.30 -9.66 -6.47
C SER A 68 10.57 -10.79 -5.46
N GLU A 69 9.73 -10.91 -4.43
CA GLU A 69 9.94 -11.87 -3.34
C GLU A 69 9.43 -13.26 -3.72
N LEU A 70 10.34 -14.18 -4.05
CA LEU A 70 9.98 -15.52 -4.52
C LEU A 70 9.23 -16.35 -3.47
N ALA A 71 9.55 -16.19 -2.18
CA ALA A 71 8.87 -16.89 -1.10
C ALA A 71 7.45 -16.36 -0.85
N TRP A 72 7.16 -15.14 -1.31
CA TRP A 72 5.89 -14.43 -1.09
C TRP A 72 5.46 -13.77 -2.41
N PRO A 73 5.04 -14.58 -3.41
CA PRO A 73 4.87 -14.13 -4.79
C PRO A 73 3.57 -13.31 -4.96
N ASP A 74 3.62 -12.05 -4.54
CA ASP A 74 2.58 -11.07 -4.86
C ASP A 74 2.36 -11.04 -6.39
N TYR A 75 1.11 -10.97 -6.83
CA TYR A 75 0.75 -11.15 -8.23
C TYR A 75 -0.47 -10.30 -8.61
N LEU A 76 -0.40 -9.62 -9.75
CA LEU A 76 -1.54 -8.94 -10.36
C LEU A 76 -1.89 -9.67 -11.65
N ASP A 77 -3.13 -10.14 -11.72
CA ASP A 77 -3.76 -10.54 -12.98
C ASP A 77 -4.36 -9.29 -13.64
N GLU A 78 -3.72 -8.79 -14.68
CA GLU A 78 -4.16 -7.57 -15.38
C GLU A 78 -5.45 -7.78 -16.18
N GLU A 79 -5.79 -9.02 -16.56
CA GLU A 79 -7.01 -9.33 -17.30
C GLU A 79 -8.22 -9.36 -16.36
N THR A 80 -8.08 -9.96 -15.18
CA THR A 80 -9.19 -10.11 -14.22
C THR A 80 -9.22 -9.00 -13.15
N GLY A 81 -8.15 -8.23 -13.01
CA GLY A 81 -7.98 -7.23 -11.94
C GLY A 81 -7.73 -7.86 -10.56
N ILE A 82 -7.47 -9.17 -10.49
CA ILE A 82 -7.23 -9.86 -9.22
C ILE A 82 -5.81 -9.60 -8.75
N PHE A 83 -5.68 -8.96 -7.59
CA PHE A 83 -4.40 -8.78 -6.91
C PHE A 83 -4.26 -9.73 -5.72
N ARG A 84 -3.25 -10.61 -5.78
CA ARG A 84 -2.81 -11.47 -4.67
C ARG A 84 -1.69 -10.77 -3.93
N TYR A 85 -1.86 -10.55 -2.63
CA TYR A 85 -0.88 -9.90 -1.76
C TYR A 85 -0.65 -10.70 -0.48
N TYR A 86 0.60 -10.97 -0.15
CA TYR A 86 1.01 -11.72 1.03
C TYR A 86 1.27 -10.82 2.24
N GLY A 87 0.82 -11.30 3.39
CA GLY A 87 0.90 -10.63 4.69
C GLY A 87 2.31 -10.21 5.16
N ASP A 88 2.36 -9.46 6.26
CA ASP A 88 3.59 -8.90 6.82
C ASP A 88 4.27 -9.77 7.89
N ASN A 89 3.76 -10.98 8.14
CA ASN A 89 4.49 -12.00 8.89
C ASN A 89 5.29 -12.91 7.93
N ARG A 90 6.56 -12.56 7.71
CA ARG A 90 7.44 -13.25 6.74
C ARG A 90 8.60 -14.00 7.37
N THR A 91 8.65 -14.06 8.70
CA THR A 91 9.73 -14.72 9.47
C THR A 91 9.15 -15.56 10.59
N PRO A 92 9.75 -16.70 10.94
CA PRO A 92 9.29 -17.54 12.04
C PRO A 92 9.45 -16.85 13.41
N GLY A 93 8.79 -17.41 14.44
CA GLY A 93 8.98 -17.02 15.84
C GLY A 93 7.92 -16.08 16.41
N LYS A 94 6.89 -15.72 15.63
CA LYS A 94 5.77 -14.88 16.05
C LYS A 94 4.43 -15.45 15.59
N THR A 95 3.36 -15.11 16.31
CA THR A 95 2.00 -15.46 15.88
C THR A 95 1.65 -14.72 14.59
N ILE A 96 0.66 -15.21 13.84
CA ILE A 96 0.29 -14.64 12.53
C ILE A 96 -0.07 -13.15 12.61
N LEU A 97 -0.62 -12.68 13.74
CA LEU A 97 -1.03 -11.29 13.95
C LEU A 97 0.05 -10.42 14.63
N ASP A 98 1.10 -11.02 15.20
CA ASP A 98 2.17 -10.25 15.82
C ASP A 98 3.17 -9.74 14.78
N THR A 99 2.77 -8.71 14.04
CA THR A 99 3.62 -8.05 13.04
C THR A 99 3.91 -6.60 13.42
N PRO A 100 5.11 -6.06 13.10
CA PRO A 100 5.50 -4.71 13.52
C PRO A 100 4.57 -3.61 13.03
N ARG A 101 3.99 -3.78 11.83
CA ARG A 101 3.07 -2.80 11.22
C ARG A 101 1.62 -3.21 11.33
N LYS A 102 1.31 -4.36 11.95
CA LYS A 102 -0.05 -4.90 12.10
C LYS A 102 -0.77 -4.96 10.74
N GLY A 103 -0.07 -5.42 9.70
CA GLY A 103 -0.64 -5.65 8.37
C GLY A 103 -1.60 -6.84 8.36
N ASN A 104 -1.19 -7.96 8.94
CA ASN A 104 -2.07 -9.13 9.07
C ASN A 104 -3.32 -8.86 9.92
N GLY A 105 -3.20 -8.08 11.00
CA GLY A 105 -4.38 -7.64 11.76
C GLY A 105 -5.32 -6.72 10.98
N LEU A 106 -4.79 -5.93 10.03
CA LEU A 106 -5.62 -5.16 9.11
C LEU A 106 -6.36 -6.10 8.12
N LEU A 107 -5.67 -7.10 7.57
CA LEU A 107 -6.31 -8.07 6.68
C LEU A 107 -7.43 -8.82 7.39
N GLU A 108 -7.19 -9.29 8.62
CA GLU A 108 -8.22 -9.93 9.46
C GLU A 108 -9.45 -9.04 9.61
N LEU A 109 -9.28 -7.79 10.05
CA LEU A 109 -10.36 -6.81 10.18
C LEU A 109 -11.14 -6.61 8.86
N VAL A 110 -10.44 -6.48 7.73
CA VAL A 110 -11.07 -6.25 6.43
C VAL A 110 -11.92 -7.44 6.01
N PHE A 111 -11.40 -8.65 6.14
CA PHE A 111 -12.14 -9.86 5.77
C PHE A 111 -13.27 -10.16 6.75
N GLU A 112 -13.13 -9.84 8.04
CA GLU A 112 -14.24 -9.87 9.00
C GLU A 112 -15.36 -8.91 8.59
N CYS A 113 -15.01 -7.65 8.30
CA CYS A 113 -15.97 -6.64 7.84
C CYS A 113 -16.66 -7.09 6.54
N LEU A 114 -15.91 -7.65 5.60
CA LEU A 114 -16.44 -8.12 4.31
C LEU A 114 -17.45 -9.27 4.46
N ASN A 115 -17.22 -10.15 5.43
CA ASN A 115 -18.09 -11.32 5.69
C ASN A 115 -19.19 -11.05 6.72
N SER A 116 -19.23 -9.85 7.30
CA SER A 116 -20.27 -9.43 8.25
C SER A 116 -21.64 -9.21 7.57
N LYS A 117 -22.72 -9.35 8.34
CA LYS A 117 -24.09 -9.04 7.89
C LYS A 117 -24.67 -7.79 8.53
N ASP A 118 -23.87 -7.06 9.30
CA ASP A 118 -24.28 -5.93 10.14
C ASP A 118 -23.96 -4.56 9.50
N GLY A 119 -23.48 -4.55 8.27
CA GLY A 119 -23.08 -3.32 7.56
C GLY A 119 -21.64 -2.88 7.82
N SER A 120 -20.82 -3.68 8.52
CA SER A 120 -19.41 -3.32 8.79
C SER A 120 -18.54 -3.19 7.53
N ILE A 121 -19.03 -3.60 6.35
CA ILE A 121 -18.38 -3.33 5.06
C ILE A 121 -18.03 -1.85 4.86
N GLN A 122 -18.81 -0.92 5.41
CA GLN A 122 -18.55 0.53 5.36
C GLN A 122 -17.28 0.96 6.12
N ASN A 123 -16.73 0.09 6.97
CA ASN A 123 -15.49 0.32 7.71
C ASN A 123 -14.25 -0.07 6.89
N ILE A 124 -14.42 -0.76 5.75
CA ILE A 124 -13.32 -1.09 4.84
C ILE A 124 -12.88 0.20 4.13
N SER A 125 -11.66 0.64 4.41
CA SER A 125 -11.06 1.80 3.76
C SER A 125 -10.67 1.49 2.31
N PRO A 126 -10.55 2.50 1.43
CA PRO A 126 -9.92 2.32 0.13
C PRO A 126 -8.50 1.76 0.24
N PHE A 127 -8.17 0.82 -0.65
CA PHE A 127 -6.83 0.26 -0.81
C PHE A 127 -6.21 0.80 -2.11
N LEU A 128 -5.02 1.37 -1.99
CA LEU A 128 -4.23 1.88 -3.11
C LEU A 128 -3.01 0.97 -3.27
N ILE A 129 -2.87 0.33 -4.42
CA ILE A 129 -1.78 -0.61 -4.68
C ILE A 129 -0.71 0.11 -5.47
N PHE A 130 0.53 0.02 -5.02
CA PHE A 130 1.70 0.49 -5.75
C PHE A 130 2.72 -0.64 -5.85
N LYS A 131 3.29 -0.82 -7.05
CA LYS A 131 4.46 -1.67 -7.23
C LYS A 131 5.71 -0.83 -7.46
N LYS A 132 6.85 -1.38 -7.07
CA LYS A 132 8.16 -0.78 -7.35
C LYS A 132 8.35 -0.63 -8.86
N GLY A 133 8.71 0.58 -9.28
CA GLY A 133 9.11 0.88 -10.64
C GLY A 133 10.52 0.39 -10.98
N ALA A 134 10.92 0.56 -12.24
CA ALA A 134 12.18 0.03 -12.73
C ALA A 134 13.43 0.79 -12.20
N ILE A 135 13.29 2.09 -11.89
CA ILE A 135 14.41 2.97 -11.58
C ILE A 135 14.24 3.57 -10.18
N GLY A 136 15.27 3.45 -9.34
CA GLY A 136 15.35 4.16 -8.05
C GLY A 136 14.12 3.94 -7.17
N TRP A 137 13.44 5.05 -6.88
CA TRP A 137 12.22 5.11 -6.05
C TRP A 137 10.93 5.24 -6.86
N ASP A 138 10.99 5.10 -8.18
CA ASP A 138 9.79 5.10 -9.02
C ASP A 138 8.78 4.08 -8.49
N VAL A 139 7.50 4.40 -8.62
CA VAL A 139 6.40 3.47 -8.38
C VAL A 139 5.38 3.53 -9.51
N GLN A 140 4.61 2.47 -9.66
CA GLN A 140 3.43 2.39 -10.51
C GLN A 140 2.24 2.04 -9.64
#